data_AF-A0A4R2GR58-F1
#
_entry.id   AF-A0A4R2GR58-F1
#
_cell.length_a   1.000
_cell.length_b   1.000
_cell.length_c   1.000
_cell.angle_alpha   90.00
_cell.angle_beta   90.00
_cell.angle_gamma   90.00
#
_symmetry.space_group_name_H-M   'P 1'
#
loop_
_entity.id
_entity.type
_entity.pdbx_description
1 polymer ?
#
loop_
_entity_poly.entity_id
_entity_poly.type
_entity_poly.pdbx_seq_one_letter_code
_entity_poly.pdbx_strand_id
1 'polypeptide(L)'
;MRIVAPVACLLVVSLLVSPIAAANTRPAADTASSRFQVGSKPANSGRGFSLFTSFVNSTYRVECNCADFSVDIRVCNSSNYQCNCAPKAILSCAPL
;
A
#
# COMPACT_ATOMS: atom_id res chain seq x y z
N MET A 1 20.27 55.03 42.96
CA MET A 1 18.95 55.64 42.69
C MET A 1 18.32 54.94 41.49
N ARG A 2 17.04 54.53 41.62
CA ARG A 2 16.10 53.96 40.60
C ARG A 2 16.40 52.49 40.20
N ILE A 3 15.69 51.48 40.76
CA ILE A 3 14.37 50.89 40.35
C ILE A 3 14.41 50.55 38.84
N VAL A 4 14.24 49.32 38.33
CA VAL A 4 13.02 48.49 38.26
C VAL A 4 13.42 47.10 37.72
N ALA A 5 12.98 46.02 38.38
CA ALA A 5 12.95 44.68 37.80
C ALA A 5 11.82 44.56 36.77
N PRO A 6 11.98 43.74 35.73
CA PRO A 6 10.86 42.88 35.38
C PRO A 6 11.32 41.43 35.20
N VAL A 7 10.83 40.61 36.13
CA VAL A 7 10.24 39.28 35.89
C VAL A 7 10.42 38.81 34.44
N ALA A 8 11.53 38.11 34.18
CA ALA A 8 11.77 37.47 32.91
C ALA A 8 10.90 36.21 32.82
N CYS A 9 9.83 36.35 32.04
CA CYS A 9 8.97 35.36 31.42
C CYS A 9 9.28 33.88 31.68
N LEU A 10 8.37 33.27 32.45
CA LEU A 10 7.74 31.99 32.11
C LEU A 10 7.66 31.78 30.59
N LEU A 11 8.22 30.65 30.11
CA LEU A 11 7.54 29.68 29.24
C LEU A 11 8.56 28.62 28.78
N VAL A 12 8.76 27.62 29.64
CA VAL A 12 9.34 26.34 29.22
C VAL A 12 8.25 25.61 28.44
N VAL A 13 8.16 25.88 27.13
CA VAL A 13 7.33 25.09 26.22
C VAL A 13 8.13 23.86 25.84
N SER A 14 8.02 22.83 26.67
CA SER A 14 8.45 21.48 26.35
C SER A 14 7.60 20.96 25.18
N LEU A 15 7.99 21.22 23.94
CA LEU A 15 7.48 20.50 22.78
C LEU A 15 8.01 19.07 22.84
N LEU A 16 7.32 18.24 23.61
CA LEU A 16 7.31 16.80 23.44
C LEU A 16 6.72 16.52 22.05
N VAL A 17 7.58 16.38 21.05
CA VAL A 17 7.19 15.87 19.73
C VAL A 17 6.89 14.38 19.93
N SER A 18 5.65 14.09 20.29
CA SER A 18 5.12 12.73 20.27
C SER A 18 5.17 12.23 18.82
N PRO A 19 5.77 11.06 18.54
CA PRO A 19 5.59 10.44 17.24
C PRO A 19 4.10 10.09 17.12
N ILE A 20 3.40 10.79 16.24
CA ILE A 20 2.07 10.39 15.82
C ILE A 20 2.26 9.06 15.09
N ALA A 21 2.14 7.96 15.84
CA ALA A 21 2.01 6.64 15.26
C ALA A 21 0.78 6.71 14.35
N ALA A 22 1.01 6.71 13.05
CA ALA A 22 -0.04 6.57 12.06
C ALA A 22 -0.73 5.24 12.35
N ALA A 23 -1.86 5.31 13.06
CA ALA A 23 -2.75 4.19 13.21
C ALA A 23 -3.28 3.89 11.81
N ASN A 24 -2.65 2.93 11.14
CA ASN A 24 -3.26 2.25 10.00
C ASN A 24 -4.49 1.53 10.55
N THR A 25 -5.60 2.26 10.69
CA THR A 25 -6.93 1.71 10.91
C THR A 25 -7.27 0.88 9.69
N ARG A 26 -6.88 -0.40 9.74
CA ARG A 26 -7.39 -1.43 8.84
C ARG A 26 -8.92 -1.42 8.98
N PRO A 27 -9.69 -1.14 7.92
CA PRO A 27 -11.14 -1.25 7.99
C PRO A 27 -11.48 -2.67 8.44
N ALA A 28 -12.29 -2.77 9.50
CA ALA A 28 -12.85 -4.03 9.93
C ALA A 28 -13.67 -4.60 8.76
N ALA A 29 -13.40 -5.86 8.40
CA ALA A 29 -14.10 -6.54 7.33
C ALA A 29 -15.56 -6.70 7.73
N ASP A 30 -16.42 -5.91 7.10
CA ASP A 30 -17.86 -5.95 7.30
C ASP A 30 -18.43 -7.21 6.63
N THR A 31 -19.35 -7.86 7.33
CA THR A 31 -19.72 -9.25 7.08
C THR A 31 -20.90 -9.30 6.10
N ALA A 32 -20.63 -9.14 4.80
CA ALA A 32 -21.62 -9.39 3.73
C ALA A 32 -20.93 -10.01 2.50
N SER A 33 -21.32 -11.24 2.15
CA SER A 33 -20.64 -12.18 1.25
C SER A 33 -20.63 -11.82 -0.24
N SER A 34 -20.22 -10.62 -0.61
CA SER A 34 -19.59 -10.34 -1.91
C SER A 34 -18.10 -10.17 -1.64
N ARG A 35 -17.33 -11.25 -1.78
CA ARG A 35 -15.89 -11.26 -1.46
C ARG A 35 -15.09 -10.56 -2.55
N PHE A 36 -15.24 -9.25 -2.62
CA PHE A 36 -14.31 -8.39 -3.34
C PHE A 36 -12.98 -8.41 -2.60
N GLN A 37 -11.94 -8.98 -3.21
CA GLN A 37 -10.59 -8.96 -2.68
C GLN A 37 -9.78 -7.98 -3.49
N VAL A 38 -8.99 -7.17 -2.81
CA VAL A 38 -7.96 -6.35 -3.44
C VAL A 38 -6.66 -6.59 -2.74
N GLY A 39 -5.57 -6.51 -3.48
CA GLY A 39 -4.26 -6.58 -2.88
C GLY A 39 -3.18 -6.25 -3.86
N SER A 40 -1.96 -6.27 -3.34
CA SER A 40 -0.77 -6.05 -4.11
C SER A 40 0.33 -6.99 -3.63
N LYS A 41 1.29 -7.25 -4.51
CA LYS A 41 2.52 -7.95 -4.14
C LYS A 41 3.70 -7.45 -4.97
N PRO A 42 4.93 -7.50 -4.44
CA PRO A 42 6.13 -7.21 -5.21
C PRO A 42 6.22 -8.07 -6.46
N ALA A 43 6.87 -7.55 -7.51
CA ALA A 43 7.20 -8.36 -8.67
C ALA A 43 8.08 -9.56 -8.25
N ASN A 44 7.84 -10.71 -8.87
CA ASN A 44 8.62 -11.93 -8.67
C ASN A 44 10.07 -11.77 -9.14
N SER A 45 10.29 -10.92 -10.16
CA SER A 45 11.60 -10.57 -10.71
C SER A 45 11.58 -9.13 -11.22
N GLY A 46 12.72 -8.44 -11.16
CA GLY A 46 12.83 -7.03 -11.54
C GLY A 46 12.26 -6.04 -10.52
N ARG A 47 12.18 -4.76 -10.88
CA ARG A 47 11.62 -3.70 -10.03
C ARG A 47 10.19 -3.37 -10.44
N GLY A 48 9.25 -3.55 -9.53
CA GLY A 48 7.83 -3.29 -9.77
C GLY A 48 6.93 -3.97 -8.75
N PHE A 49 5.64 -3.95 -9.01
CA PHE A 49 4.62 -4.59 -8.19
C PHE A 49 3.47 -5.08 -9.06
N SER A 50 2.59 -5.88 -8.47
CA SER A 50 1.30 -6.21 -9.09
C SER A 50 0.17 -5.78 -8.19
N LEU A 51 -0.95 -5.43 -8.81
CA LEU A 51 -2.24 -5.19 -8.18
C LEU A 51 -3.18 -6.29 -8.62
N PHE A 52 -4.02 -6.78 -7.72
CA PHE A 52 -5.09 -7.70 -8.08
C PHE A 52 -6.42 -7.25 -7.49
N THR A 53 -7.49 -7.46 -8.23
CA THR A 53 -8.87 -7.30 -7.77
C THR A 53 -9.65 -8.56 -8.12
N SER A 54 -10.39 -9.12 -7.16
CA SER A 54 -11.26 -10.28 -7.39
C SER A 54 -12.72 -9.87 -7.46
N PHE A 55 -13.43 -10.37 -8.46
CA PHE A 55 -14.88 -10.21 -8.57
C PHE A 55 -15.61 -11.47 -8.10
N VAL A 56 -16.94 -11.39 -8.02
CA VAL A 56 -17.80 -12.56 -7.80
C VAL A 56 -17.41 -13.65 -8.82
N ASN A 57 -17.23 -14.89 -8.37
CA ASN A 57 -16.72 -16.06 -9.13
C ASN A 57 -15.20 -16.32 -9.08
N SER A 58 -14.46 -15.72 -8.14
CA SER A 58 -13.02 -16.01 -7.93
C SER A 58 -12.13 -15.71 -9.13
N THR A 59 -12.58 -14.82 -10.01
CA THR A 59 -11.80 -14.31 -11.12
C THR A 59 -10.99 -13.10 -10.65
N TYR A 60 -9.70 -13.08 -10.93
CA TYR A 60 -8.74 -12.05 -10.50
C TYR A 60 -8.32 -11.23 -11.70
N ARG A 61 -8.70 -9.94 -11.76
CA ARG A 61 -8.05 -8.98 -12.66
C ARG A 61 -6.73 -8.58 -12.01
N VAL A 62 -5.63 -8.85 -12.70
CA VAL A 62 -4.28 -8.59 -12.21
C VAL A 62 -3.58 -7.65 -13.17
N GLU A 63 -2.84 -6.72 -12.60
CA GLU A 63 -2.06 -5.71 -13.33
C GLU A 63 -0.63 -5.74 -12.78
N CYS A 64 0.34 -6.00 -13.65
CA CYS A 64 1.76 -6.02 -13.34
C CYS A 64 2.36 -4.68 -13.77
N ASN A 65 2.76 -3.86 -12.80
CA ASN A 65 3.29 -2.51 -12.97
C ASN A 65 4.79 -2.49 -12.69
N CYS A 66 5.59 -2.20 -13.71
CA CYS A 66 7.04 -2.21 -13.61
C CYS A 66 7.63 -0.80 -13.55
N ALA A 67 8.83 -0.68 -12.97
CA ALA A 67 9.50 0.61 -12.78
C ALA A 67 9.97 1.27 -14.09
N ASP A 68 10.05 0.51 -15.18
CA ASP A 68 10.29 0.98 -16.55
C ASP A 68 9.00 1.47 -17.24
N PHE A 69 7.90 1.61 -16.49
CA PHE A 69 6.56 1.98 -16.97
C PHE A 69 5.90 0.96 -17.89
N SER A 70 6.49 -0.23 -18.06
CA SER A 70 5.81 -1.33 -18.75
C SER A 70 4.70 -1.90 -17.86
N VAL A 71 3.57 -2.25 -18.49
CA VAL A 71 2.39 -2.79 -17.81
C VAL A 71 1.85 -3.99 -18.59
N ASP A 72 1.49 -5.06 -17.88
CA ASP A 72 0.73 -6.19 -18.43
C ASP A 72 -0.50 -6.46 -17.56
N ILE A 73 -1.68 -6.60 -18.18
CA ILE A 73 -2.98 -6.76 -17.51
C ILE A 73 -3.63 -8.03 -18.00
N ARG A 74 -4.00 -8.91 -17.08
CA ARG A 74 -4.69 -10.16 -17.39
C ARG A 74 -5.74 -10.50 -16.36
N VAL A 75 -6.64 -11.37 -16.78
CA VAL A 75 -7.64 -11.99 -15.91
C VAL A 75 -7.19 -13.42 -15.63
N CYS A 76 -6.95 -13.74 -14.37
CA CYS A 76 -6.54 -15.06 -13.90
C CYS A 76 -7.69 -15.73 -13.12
N ASN A 77 -7.79 -17.06 -13.19
CA ASN A 77 -8.80 -17.83 -12.45
C ASN A 77 -8.37 -18.16 -11.01
N SER A 78 -7.21 -17.64 -10.58
CA SER A 78 -6.61 -17.87 -9.27
C SER A 78 -5.79 -16.65 -8.84
N SER A 79 -5.61 -16.48 -7.53
CA SER A 79 -4.68 -15.52 -6.94
C SER A 79 -3.21 -15.95 -7.11
N ASN A 80 -2.98 -17.18 -7.57
CA ASN A 80 -1.66 -17.67 -7.93
C ASN A 80 -1.31 -17.21 -9.36
N TYR A 81 -0.43 -16.20 -9.43
CA TYR A 81 0.06 -15.60 -10.66
C TYR A 81 1.50 -15.12 -10.44
N GLN A 82 2.25 -14.91 -11.53
CA GLN A 82 3.58 -14.33 -11.49
C GLN A 82 3.62 -13.01 -12.26
N CYS A 83 4.19 -11.98 -11.65
CA CYS A 83 4.45 -10.69 -12.28
C CYS A 83 5.97 -10.51 -12.37
N ASN A 84 6.50 -10.46 -13.60
CA ASN A 84 7.92 -10.30 -13.86
C ASN A 84 8.14 -8.95 -14.56
N CYS A 85 9.13 -8.19 -14.07
CA CYS A 85 9.49 -6.85 -14.55
C CYS A 85 10.89 -6.80 -15.18
N ALA A 86 11.39 -7.94 -15.64
CA ALA A 86 12.66 -8.05 -16.35
C ALA A 86 12.52 -9.12 -17.44
N PRO A 87 12.73 -8.79 -18.73
CA PRO A 87 13.17 -7.50 -19.28
C PRO A 87 12.07 -6.43 -19.44
N LYS A 88 10.79 -6.80 -19.31
CA LYS A 88 9.60 -5.95 -19.38
C LYS A 88 8.47 -6.58 -18.55
N ALA A 89 7.36 -5.89 -18.36
CA ALA A 89 6.16 -6.42 -17.70
C ALA A 89 5.65 -7.67 -18.42
N ILE A 90 5.62 -8.78 -17.68
CA ILE A 90 5.05 -10.05 -18.10
C ILE A 90 4.23 -10.60 -16.94
N LEU A 91 2.95 -10.82 -17.20
CA LEU A 91 2.01 -11.42 -16.27
C LEU A 91 1.67 -12.84 -16.73
N SER A 92 1.85 -13.81 -15.84
CA SER A 92 1.55 -15.23 -16.09
C SER A 92 0.58 -15.77 -15.05
N CYS A 93 -0.58 -16.26 -15.49
CA CYS A 93 -1.54 -16.92 -14.61
C CYS A 93 -1.13 -18.38 -14.38
N ALA A 94 -1.22 -18.87 -13.14
CA ALA A 94 -1.04 -20.29 -12.88
C ALA A 94 -2.22 -21.11 -13.46
N PRO A 95 -1.99 -22.35 -13.91
CA PRO A 95 -3.07 -23.29 -14.18
C PRO A 95 -3.83 -23.60 -12.88
N LEU A 96 -5.12 -23.94 -13.02
CA LEU A 96 -6.01 -24.34 -11.93
C LEU A 96 -5.60 -25.68 -11.31
#